data_AF-A0A7C3M477-F1
#
_entry.id   AF-A0A7C3M477-F1
#
_cell.length_a   1.000
_cell.length_b   1.000
_cell.length_c   1.000
_cell.angle_alpha   90.00
_cell.angle_beta   90.00
_cell.angle_gamma   90.00
#
_symmetry.space_group_name_H-M   'P 1'
#
loop_
_entity.id
_entity.type
_entity.pdbx_description
1 polymer ?
#
loop_
_entity_poly.entity_id
_entity_poly.type
_entity_poly.pdbx_seq_one_letter_code
_entity_poly.pdbx_strand_id
1 'polypeptide(L)' 'MRKCLKCKVYTLKENCPKCNEKTIEVKVPRFSPIDKYAKYRRILKYGK' A
#
# COMPACT_ATOMS: atom_id res chain seq x y z
N MET A 1 -11.15 -1.53 1.98
CA MET A 1 -11.12 -2.68 1.04
C MET A 1 -9.68 -3.15 0.92
N ARG A 2 -9.42 -4.44 1.14
CA ARG A 2 -8.08 -5.01 1.11
C ARG A 2 -7.90 -5.87 -0.13
N LYS A 3 -6.65 -6.02 -0.58
CA LYS A 3 -6.27 -6.85 -1.72
C LYS A 3 -5.07 -7.69 -1.33
N CYS A 4 -5.09 -8.95 -1.75
CA CYS A 4 -3.92 -9.81 -1.69
C CYS A 4 -2.98 -9.50 -2.86
N LEU A 5 -1.69 -9.32 -2.61
CA LEU A 5 -0.71 -9.06 -3.68
C LEU A 5 -0.45 -10.27 -4.57
N LYS A 6 -0.42 -11.48 -4.00
CA LYS A 6 -0.15 -12.73 -4.71
C LYS A 6 -1.34 -13.22 -5.51
N CYS A 7 -2.48 -13.33 -4.84
CA CYS A 7 -3.70 -13.90 -5.41
C CYS A 7 -4.58 -12.85 -6.12
N LYS A 8 -4.30 -11.55 -5.95
CA LYS A 8 -5.07 -10.40 -6.49
C LYS A 8 -6.55 -10.34 -6.09
N VAL A 9 -7.00 -11.23 -5.21
CA VAL A 9 -8.36 -11.28 -4.67
C VAL A 9 -8.60 -10.12 -3.70
N TYR A 10 -9.76 -9.49 -3.82
CA TYR A 10 -10.24 -8.51 -2.88
C TYR A 10 -10.91 -9.17 -1.69
N THR A 11 -10.61 -8.69 -0.49
CA THR A 11 -11.16 -9.23 0.75
C THR A 11 -11.29 -8.10 1.78
N LEU A 12 -12.15 -8.31 2.77
CA LEU A 12 -12.24 -7.46 3.97
C LEU A 12 -11.42 -8.03 5.12
N LYS A 13 -11.03 -9.31 5.05
CA LYS A 13 -10.22 -9.99 6.06
C LYS A 13 -8.75 -9.57 5.96
N GLU A 14 -8.06 -9.60 7.09
CA GLU A 14 -6.62 -9.30 7.15
C GLU A 14 -5.79 -10.34 6.41
N ASN A 15 -6.19 -11.61 6.47
CA ASN A 15 -5.54 -12.70 5.75
C ASN A 15 -6.34 -13.11 4.51
N CYS A 16 -5.64 -13.45 3.43
CA CYS A 16 -6.25 -13.90 2.19
C CYS A 16 -6.87 -15.29 2.36
N PRO A 17 -8.15 -15.51 2.00
CA PRO A 17 -8.78 -16.82 2.15
C PRO A 17 -8.23 -17.92 1.22
N LYS A 18 -7.47 -17.57 0.18
CA LYS A 18 -6.89 -18.55 -0.77
C LYS A 18 -5.45 -18.92 -0.46
N CYS A 19 -4.62 -17.93 -0.13
CA CYS A 19 -3.17 -18.11 0.04
C CYS A 19 -2.68 -17.80 1.46
N ASN A 20 -3.59 -17.46 2.38
CA ASN A 20 -3.32 -17.14 3.79
C ASN A 20 -2.29 -16.02 4.04
N GLU A 21 -1.91 -15.26 3.01
CA GLU A 21 -1.00 -14.12 3.10
C GLU A 21 -1.69 -12.87 3.64
N LYS A 22 -0.90 -11.99 4.27
CA LYS A 22 -1.36 -10.68 4.72
C LYS A 22 -1.83 -9.84 3.52
N THR A 23 -3.05 -9.36 3.62
CA THR A 23 -3.65 -8.48 2.63
C THR A 23 -3.29 -7.02 2.92
N ILE A 24 -3.27 -6.19 1.89
CA ILE A 24 -2.91 -4.77 2.00
C ILE A 24 -4.14 -3.92 1.70
N GLU A 25 -4.25 -2.79 2.38
CA GLU A 25 -5.29 -1.83 2.07
C GLU A 25 -5.06 -1.22 0.68
N VAL A 26 -6.11 -1.20 -0.15
CA VAL A 26 -6.03 -0.75 -1.55
C VAL A 26 -6.04 0.78 -1.65
N LYS A 27 -6.41 1.45 -0.57
CA LYS A 27 -6.58 2.90 -0.56
C LYS A 27 -5.23 3.59 -0.78
N VAL A 28 -5.21 4.51 -1.73
CA VAL A 28 -4.03 5.37 -1.95
C VAL A 28 -3.78 6.26 -0.73
N PRO A 29 -2.51 6.61 -0.44
CA PRO A 29 -2.21 7.57 0.60
C PRO A 29 -2.86 8.92 0.27
N ARG A 30 -3.28 9.66 1.31
CA ARG A 30 -3.85 11.00 1.15
C ARG A 30 -2.79 11.95 0.57
N PHE A 31 -3.16 12.71 -0.45
CA PHE A 31 -2.31 13.75 -1.02
C PHE A 31 -2.47 15.06 -0.25
N SER A 32 -1.38 15.79 -0.05
CA SER A 32 -1.36 17.13 0.55
C SER A 32 -0.61 18.07 -0.40
N PRO A 33 -1.14 19.26 -0.73
CA PRO A 33 -0.45 20.22 -1.59
C PRO A 33 0.89 20.70 -1.02
N ILE A 34 1.00 20.86 0.31
CA ILE A 34 2.19 21.40 0.98
C ILE A 34 3.26 20.32 1.20
N ASP A 35 2.84 19.05 1.33
CA ASP A 35 3.69 17.86 1.51
C ASP A 35 5.08 18.11 2.13
N LYS A 36 5.09 18.38 3.44
CA LYS A 36 6.29 18.70 4.23
C LYS A 36 7.44 17.69 4.06
N TYR A 37 7.12 16.43 3.74
CA TYR A 37 8.09 15.35 3.63
C TYR A 37 8.42 14.95 2.18
N ALA A 38 7.99 15.74 1.19
CA ALA A 38 8.21 15.46 -0.23
C ALA A 38 9.69 15.23 -0.56
N LYS A 39 10.60 16.05 0.00
CA LYS A 39 12.06 15.93 -0.20
C LYS A 39 12.57 14.54 0.22
N TYR A 40 12.27 14.14 1.45
CA TYR A 40 12.72 12.85 1.99
C TYR A 40 12.11 11.67 1.25
N ARG A 41 10.82 11.74 0.88
CA ARG A 41 10.16 10.68 0.11
C ARG A 41 10.80 10.46 -1.27
N ARG A 42 11.23 11.54 -1.94
CA ARG A 42 11.94 11.44 -3.22
C ARG A 42 13.34 10.87 -3.05
N ILE A 43 14.07 11.29 -2.01
CA ILE A 43 15.40 10.74 -1.70
C ILE A 43 15.30 9.24 -1.42
N LEU A 44 14.37 8.78 -0.60
CA LEU A 44 14.18 7.34 -0.32
C LEU A 44 13.80 6.53 -1.57
N LYS A 45 13.12 7.14 -2.54
CA LYS A 45 12.67 6.46 -3.76
C LYS A 45 13.75 6.42 -4.86
N TYR A 46 14.55 7.47 -4.98
CA TYR A 46 15.47 7.67 -6.12
C TYR A 46 16.93 7.86 -5.73
N GLY A 47 17.23 8.16 -4.46
CA GLY A 47 18.58 8.34 -3.95
C GLY A 47 19.31 7.01 -3.96
N LYS A 48 20.07 6.79 -5.03
CA LYS A 48 21.18 5.84 -5.07
C LYS A 48 22.42 6.50 -4.47
#